data_AF-A0A920JFU7-F1
#
_entry.id   AF-A0A920JFU7-F1
#
_cell.length_a   1.000
_cell.length_b   1.000
_cell.length_c   1.000
_cell.angle_alpha   90.00
_cell.angle_beta   90.00
_cell.angle_gamma   90.00
#
_symmetry.space_group_name_H-M   'P 1'
#
loop_
_entity.id
_entity.type
_entity.pdbx_description
1 polymer ?
#
loop_
_entity_poly.entity_id
_entity_poly.type
_entity_poly.pdbx_seq_one_letter_code
_entity_poly.pdbx_strand_id
1 'polypeptide(L)'
;MQVIPTERPDVFEVRGRGELQMAILIETMRREGYELMVSKPQVITKEENGKTLEPMEKVFLDIPEDKVGIITEKLSARKGKMTDLQNHGTGRVNLEFSIPSRGLIGFRSQFLTDTQGAGIMNKLLMDMRHGMVPYLKETLEVWFQIEMEK
;
A
#
# COMPACT_ATOMS: atom_id res chain seq x y z
N MET A 1 -9.91 4.93 10.49
CA MET A 1 -9.54 3.59 10.99
C MET A 1 -10.78 3.01 11.62
N GLN A 2 -11.06 1.74 11.38
CA GLN A 2 -12.20 1.03 11.97
C GLN A 2 -11.67 -0.24 12.63
N VAL A 3 -12.30 -0.63 13.74
CA VAL A 3 -12.03 -1.88 14.45
C VAL A 3 -13.34 -2.65 14.49
N ILE A 4 -13.32 -3.88 14.00
CA ILE A 4 -14.49 -4.74 13.84
C ILE A 4 -14.26 -5.98 14.72
N PRO A 5 -15.13 -6.26 15.70
CA PRO A 5 -15.07 -7.49 16.48
C PRO A 5 -15.27 -8.72 15.59
N THR A 6 -14.59 -9.81 15.91
CA THR A 6 -14.85 -11.12 15.28
C THR A 6 -15.63 -12.03 16.23
N GLU A 7 -15.92 -13.26 15.80
CA GLU A 7 -16.51 -14.30 16.67
C GLU A 7 -15.58 -14.70 17.83
N ARG A 8 -14.27 -14.49 17.65
CA ARG A 8 -13.25 -14.70 18.67
C ARG A 8 -13.05 -13.41 19.48
N PRO A 9 -13.14 -13.44 20.82
CA PRO A 9 -13.10 -12.24 21.65
C PRO A 9 -11.72 -11.57 21.71
N ASP A 10 -10.67 -12.32 21.38
CA ASP A 10 -9.26 -11.92 21.33
C ASP A 10 -8.81 -11.47 19.94
N VAL A 11 -9.67 -11.60 18.91
CA VAL A 11 -9.34 -11.28 17.52
C VAL A 11 -10.20 -10.14 16.98
N PHE A 12 -9.52 -9.14 16.41
CA PHE A 12 -10.14 -7.95 15.84
C PHE A 12 -9.72 -7.78 14.40
N GLU A 13 -10.66 -7.47 13.52
CA GLU A 13 -10.36 -6.98 12.18
C GLU A 13 -10.17 -5.47 12.21
N VAL A 14 -8.99 -5.00 11.81
CA VAL A 14 -8.64 -3.59 11.77
C VAL A 14 -8.54 -3.12 10.33
N ARG A 15 -9.29 -2.07 9.98
CA ARG A 15 -9.30 -1.45 8.64
C ARG A 15 -8.69 -0.06 8.67
N GLY A 16 -7.86 0.27 7.69
CA GLY A 16 -7.15 1.56 7.60
C GLY A 16 -6.78 2.02 6.19
N ARG A 17 -6.16 3.20 6.10
CA ARG A 17 -5.75 3.90 4.85
C ARG A 17 -4.38 3.43 4.33
N GLY A 18 -4.15 2.12 4.34
CA GLY A 18 -2.91 1.52 3.85
C GLY A 18 -1.93 1.08 4.94
N GLU A 19 -0.89 0.37 4.50
CA GLU A 19 0.07 -0.37 5.34
C GLU A 19 0.79 0.52 6.38
N LEU A 20 1.16 1.75 6.02
CA LEU A 20 1.91 2.64 6.94
C LEU A 20 1.10 3.02 8.18
N GLN A 21 -0.18 3.35 8.03
CA GLN A 21 -1.03 3.69 9.17
C GLN A 21 -1.12 2.51 10.15
N MET A 22 -1.16 1.30 9.62
CA MET A 22 -1.28 0.08 10.41
C MET A 22 0.04 -0.29 11.09
N ALA A 23 1.17 -0.11 10.40
CA ALA A 23 2.49 -0.24 11.00
C ALA A 23 2.69 0.72 12.18
N ILE A 24 2.20 1.97 12.08
CA ILE A 24 2.25 2.94 13.17
C ILE A 24 1.39 2.49 14.35
N LEU A 25 0.18 1.98 14.11
CA LEU A 25 -0.70 1.45 15.16
C LEU A 25 -0.01 0.30 15.92
N ILE A 26 0.49 -0.69 15.19
CA ILE A 26 1.15 -1.87 15.75
C ILE A 26 2.38 -1.46 16.58
N GLU A 27 3.21 -0.55 16.05
CA GLU A 27 4.40 -0.06 16.76
C GLU A 27 4.03 0.74 18.01
N THR A 28 2.92 1.49 17.98
CA THR A 28 2.42 2.21 19.15
C THR A 28 1.96 1.24 20.24
N MET A 29 1.16 0.23 19.88
CA MET A 29 0.73 -0.81 20.83
C MET A 29 1.93 -1.56 21.43
N ARG A 30 2.91 -1.91 20.60
CA ARG A 30 4.15 -2.56 21.07
C ARG A 30 4.91 -1.69 22.09
N ARG A 31 4.94 -0.36 21.88
CA ARG A 31 5.57 0.60 22.83
C ARG A 31 4.77 0.79 24.12
N GLU A 32 3.47 0.60 24.06
CA GLU A 32 2.58 0.60 25.23
C GLU A 32 2.63 -0.71 26.01
N GLY A 33 3.37 -1.72 25.53
CA GLY A 33 3.59 -2.99 26.22
C GLY A 33 2.55 -4.07 25.89
N TYR A 34 1.76 -3.90 24.82
CA TYR A 34 0.85 -4.94 24.36
C TYR A 34 1.60 -6.06 23.64
N GLU A 35 1.20 -7.29 23.91
CA GLU A 35 1.59 -8.49 23.16
C GLU A 35 0.46 -8.85 22.19
N LEU A 36 0.82 -9.05 20.93
CA LEU A 36 -0.15 -9.27 19.86
C LEU A 36 0.48 -9.96 18.66
N MET A 37 -0.36 -10.71 17.94
CA MET A 37 -0.06 -11.26 16.62
C MET A 37 -0.84 -10.52 15.54
N VAL A 38 -0.22 -10.39 14.36
CA VAL A 38 -0.78 -9.66 13.22
C VAL A 38 -0.82 -10.54 11.98
N SER A 39 -1.98 -10.63 11.33
CA SER A 39 -2.10 -11.31 10.05
C SER A 39 -1.49 -10.49 8.91
N LYS A 40 -1.18 -11.15 7.78
CA LYS A 40 -0.78 -10.45 6.56
C LYS A 40 -1.88 -9.48 6.11
N PRO A 41 -1.57 -8.20 5.83
CA PRO A 41 -2.55 -7.25 5.34
C PRO A 41 -3.13 -7.67 3.99
N GLN A 42 -4.42 -7.42 3.82
CA GLN A 42 -5.18 -7.67 2.61
C GLN A 42 -5.81 -6.36 2.12
N VAL A 43 -5.99 -6.22 0.82
CA VAL A 43 -6.75 -5.08 0.27
C VAL A 43 -8.24 -5.29 0.47
N ILE A 44 -8.96 -4.20 0.67
CA ILE A 44 -10.42 -4.19 0.66
C ILE A 44 -10.88 -4.13 -0.80
N THR A 45 -11.56 -5.18 -1.27
CA THR A 45 -12.13 -5.26 -2.62
C THR A 45 -13.63 -4.99 -2.60
N LYS A 46 -14.18 -4.54 -3.73
CA LYS A 46 -15.62 -4.32 -3.90
C LYS A 46 -16.12 -5.11 -5.11
N GLU A 47 -17.30 -5.71 -5.00
CA GLU A 47 -17.99 -6.28 -6.16
C GLU A 47 -18.86 -5.21 -6.85
N GLU A 48 -18.71 -5.07 -8.16
CA GLU A 48 -19.55 -4.16 -8.96
C GLU A 48 -19.78 -4.75 -10.35
N ASN A 49 -21.05 -4.83 -10.78
CA ASN A 49 -21.45 -5.41 -12.07
C ASN A 49 -20.86 -6.82 -12.32
N GLY A 50 -20.75 -7.64 -11.27
CA GLY A 50 -20.17 -8.98 -11.33
C GLY A 50 -18.65 -9.02 -11.52
N LYS A 51 -17.96 -7.90 -11.27
CA LYS A 51 -16.50 -7.80 -11.30
C LYS A 51 -15.97 -7.35 -9.94
N THR A 52 -14.91 -8.01 -9.49
CA THR A 52 -14.13 -7.57 -8.35
C THR A 52 -13.28 -6.36 -8.73
N LEU A 53 -13.50 -5.25 -8.03
CA LEU A 53 -12.71 -4.02 -8.09
C LEU A 53 -11.73 -4.00 -6.91
N GLU A 54 -10.46 -3.74 -7.19
CA GLU A 54 -9.43 -3.50 -6.18
C GLU A 54 -8.94 -2.04 -6.22
N PRO A 55 -8.51 -1.47 -5.09
CA PRO A 55 -8.05 -0.08 -5.03
C PRO A 55 -6.73 0.09 -5.79
N MET A 56 -6.64 1.17 -6.57
CA MET A 56 -5.45 1.53 -7.36
C MET A 56 -4.72 2.72 -6.73
N GLU A 57 -3.39 2.71 -6.80
CA GLU A 57 -2.54 3.82 -6.35
C GLU A 57 -1.71 4.38 -7.50
N LYS A 58 -1.50 5.69 -7.49
CA LYS A 58 -0.41 6.34 -8.20
C LYS A 58 0.83 6.30 -7.34
N VAL A 59 1.95 5.88 -7.90
CA VAL A 59 3.25 5.87 -7.23
C VAL A 59 4.18 6.80 -7.97
N PHE A 60 4.75 7.73 -7.23
CA PHE A 60 5.73 8.70 -7.70
C PHE A 60 7.09 8.29 -7.15
N LEU A 61 8.04 8.09 -8.04
CA LEU A 61 9.38 7.67 -7.70
C LEU A 61 10.37 8.71 -8.20
N ASP A 62 11.39 8.95 -7.39
CA ASP A 62 12.57 9.71 -7.77
C ASP A 62 13.77 8.85 -7.36
N ILE A 63 14.48 8.31 -8.34
CA ILE A 63 15.52 7.30 -8.13
C ILE A 63 16.78 7.60 -8.94
N PRO A 64 17.95 7.11 -8.50
CA PRO A 64 19.15 7.10 -9.34
C PRO A 64 18.90 6.36 -10.66
N GLU A 65 19.49 6.87 -11.75
CA GLU A 65 19.29 6.34 -13.10
C GLU A 65 19.68 4.85 -13.23
N ASP A 66 20.74 4.43 -12.52
CA ASP A 66 21.21 3.03 -12.50
C ASP A 66 20.24 2.07 -11.79
N LYS A 67 19.24 2.58 -11.06
CA LYS A 67 18.21 1.78 -10.38
C LYS A 67 16.91 1.65 -11.18
N VAL A 68 16.77 2.35 -12.31
CA VAL A 68 15.52 2.35 -13.09
C VAL A 68 15.11 0.95 -13.54
N GLY A 69 16.07 0.14 -14.01
CA GLY A 69 15.80 -1.21 -14.51
C GLY A 69 15.19 -2.12 -13.45
N ILE A 70 15.88 -2.28 -12.32
CA ILE A 70 15.45 -3.17 -11.22
C ILE A 70 14.11 -2.72 -10.60
N ILE A 71 13.89 -1.42 -10.45
CA ILE A 71 12.64 -0.90 -9.87
C ILE A 71 11.47 -1.09 -10.83
N THR A 72 11.67 -0.79 -12.12
CA THR A 72 10.63 -0.99 -13.15
C THR A 72 10.23 -2.46 -13.24
N GLU A 73 11.19 -3.37 -13.30
CA GLU A 73 10.94 -4.82 -13.38
C GLU A 73 10.08 -5.30 -12.21
N LYS A 74 10.45 -4.92 -10.98
CA LYS A 74 9.72 -5.33 -9.77
C LYS A 74 8.30 -4.77 -9.71
N LEU A 75 8.11 -3.52 -10.14
CA LEU A 75 6.77 -2.92 -10.21
C LEU A 75 5.91 -3.56 -11.29
N SER A 76 6.47 -3.84 -12.46
CA SER A 76 5.77 -4.54 -13.54
C SER A 76 5.35 -5.95 -13.13
N ALA A 77 6.21 -6.71 -12.43
CA ALA A 77 5.86 -8.01 -11.86
C ALA A 77 4.67 -7.93 -10.88
N ARG A 78 4.51 -6.77 -10.22
CA ARG A 78 3.42 -6.45 -9.28
C ARG A 78 2.20 -5.79 -9.96
N LYS A 79 2.07 -5.93 -11.28
CA LYS A 79 0.99 -5.37 -12.11
C LYS A 79 0.98 -3.84 -12.17
N GLY A 80 2.10 -3.20 -11.82
CA GLY A 80 2.30 -1.78 -12.03
C GLY A 80 2.47 -1.45 -13.51
N LYS A 81 1.79 -0.39 -13.96
CA LYS A 81 1.93 0.19 -15.30
C LYS A 81 2.60 1.54 -15.17
N MET A 82 3.73 1.72 -15.83
CA MET A 82 4.37 3.04 -15.91
C MET A 82 3.46 3.97 -16.69
N THR A 83 3.21 5.15 -16.15
CA THR A 83 2.35 6.19 -16.75
C THR A 83 3.15 7.41 -17.17
N ASP A 84 4.30 7.66 -16.56
CA ASP A 84 5.21 8.74 -16.95
C ASP A 84 6.66 8.37 -16.61
N LEU A 85 7.60 8.94 -17.39
CA LEU A 85 9.04 8.84 -17.18
C LEU A 85 9.68 10.15 -17.61
N GLN A 86 10.38 10.80 -16.68
CA GLN A 86 11.14 12.02 -16.93
C GLN A 86 12.59 11.81 -16.49
N ASN A 87 13.51 11.92 -17.45
CA ASN A 87 14.94 11.93 -17.19
C ASN A 87 15.46 13.33 -17.51
N HIS A 88 15.94 14.04 -16.49
CA HIS A 88 16.47 15.40 -16.64
C HIS A 88 17.97 15.44 -16.98
N GLY A 89 18.62 14.28 -17.18
CA GLY A 89 20.05 14.18 -17.46
C GLY A 89 20.95 14.51 -16.27
N THR A 90 20.37 14.55 -15.06
CA THR A 90 21.06 14.91 -13.81
C THR A 90 21.48 13.69 -12.98
N GLY A 91 21.41 12.49 -13.56
CA GLY A 91 21.67 11.21 -12.88
C GLY A 91 20.51 10.68 -12.03
N ARG A 92 19.35 11.32 -12.10
CA ARG A 92 18.11 10.90 -11.42
C ARG A 92 16.96 10.87 -12.42
N VAL A 93 16.02 9.97 -12.18
CA VAL A 93 14.85 9.76 -13.03
C VAL A 93 13.59 9.80 -12.18
N ASN A 94 12.62 10.58 -12.63
CA ASN A 94 11.27 10.60 -12.08
C ASN A 94 10.41 9.59 -12.84
N LEU A 95 9.73 8.70 -12.11
CA LEU A 95 8.83 7.71 -12.67
C LEU A 95 7.46 7.82 -12.01
N GLU A 96 6.41 7.67 -12.81
CA GLU A 96 5.05 7.48 -12.31
C GLU A 96 4.53 6.09 -12.69
N PHE A 97 3.87 5.44 -11.74
CA PHE A 97 3.19 4.16 -11.97
C PHE A 97 1.74 4.23 -11.49
N SER A 98 0.83 3.58 -12.21
CA SER A 98 -0.46 3.14 -11.69
C SER A 98 -0.37 1.65 -11.33
N ILE A 99 -0.70 1.30 -10.10
CA ILE A 99 -0.52 -0.07 -9.58
C ILE A 99 -1.65 -0.42 -8.59
N PRO A 100 -2.13 -1.68 -8.57
CA PRO A 100 -3.04 -2.11 -7.51
C PRO A 100 -2.39 -1.98 -6.13
N SER A 101 -3.13 -1.50 -5.13
CA SER A 101 -2.62 -1.31 -3.76
C SER A 101 -2.01 -2.59 -3.19
N ARG A 102 -2.59 -3.74 -3.55
CA ARG A 102 -2.10 -5.08 -3.18
C ARG A 102 -0.68 -5.36 -3.69
N GLY A 103 -0.35 -4.83 -4.88
CA GLY A 103 0.98 -4.94 -5.46
C GLY A 103 2.06 -4.20 -4.64
N LEU A 104 1.67 -3.17 -3.89
CA LEU A 104 2.58 -2.36 -3.08
C LEU A 104 2.84 -2.91 -1.68
N ILE A 105 2.06 -3.90 -1.22
CA ILE A 105 2.27 -4.51 0.10
C ILE A 105 3.69 -5.07 0.20
N GLY A 106 4.44 -4.58 1.20
CA GLY A 106 5.85 -4.93 1.43
C GLY A 106 6.85 -4.41 0.39
N PHE A 107 6.41 -3.70 -0.66
CA PHE A 107 7.31 -3.19 -1.70
C PHE A 107 8.22 -2.08 -1.17
N ARG A 108 7.77 -1.27 -0.21
CA ARG A 108 8.55 -0.15 0.33
C ARG A 108 9.89 -0.60 0.92
N SER A 109 9.92 -1.68 1.69
CA SER A 109 11.17 -2.21 2.24
C SER A 109 12.11 -2.68 1.15
N GLN A 110 11.59 -3.39 0.14
CA GLN A 110 12.38 -3.84 -1.01
C GLN A 110 12.95 -2.66 -1.80
N PHE A 111 12.15 -1.63 -2.03
CA PHE A 111 12.55 -0.41 -2.72
C PHE A 111 13.70 0.30 -2.00
N LEU A 112 13.63 0.42 -0.66
CA LEU A 112 14.72 1.00 0.13
C LEU A 112 16.00 0.19 -0.01
N THR A 113 15.92 -1.14 0.01
CA THR A 113 17.07 -2.03 -0.21
C THR A 113 17.66 -1.86 -1.61
N ASP A 114 16.83 -1.92 -2.65
CA ASP A 114 17.28 -1.85 -4.05
C ASP A 114 17.90 -0.50 -4.42
N THR A 115 17.36 0.57 -3.83
CA THR A 115 17.87 1.93 -4.02
C THR A 115 18.95 2.31 -3.02
N GLN A 116 19.30 1.42 -2.08
CA GLN A 116 20.25 1.67 -1.00
C GLN A 116 19.91 2.95 -0.22
N GLY A 117 18.60 3.21 -0.06
CA GLY A 117 18.07 4.42 0.59
C GLY A 117 18.11 5.71 -0.24
N ALA A 118 18.68 5.69 -1.45
CA ALA A 118 18.80 6.88 -2.30
C ALA A 118 17.53 7.22 -3.11
N GLY A 119 16.54 6.32 -3.10
CA GLY A 119 15.26 6.49 -3.77
C GLY A 119 14.22 7.16 -2.89
N ILE A 120 13.41 8.03 -3.49
CA ILE A 120 12.23 8.62 -2.86
C ILE A 120 11.00 7.98 -3.50
N MET A 121 10.05 7.58 -2.66
CA MET A 121 8.79 6.98 -3.07
C MET A 121 7.66 7.66 -2.33
N ASN A 122 6.70 8.17 -3.10
CA ASN A 122 5.42 8.65 -2.62
C ASN A 122 4.29 7.89 -3.31
N LYS A 123 3.15 7.75 -2.65
CA LYS A 123 1.98 7.09 -3.21
C LYS A 123 0.72 7.89 -2.90
N LEU A 124 -0.22 7.86 -3.82
CA LEU A 124 -1.51 8.53 -3.70
C LEU A 124 -2.59 7.56 -4.15
N LEU A 125 -3.57 7.31 -3.29
CA LEU A 125 -4.73 6.52 -3.67
C LEU A 125 -5.45 7.21 -4.83
N MET A 126 -5.64 6.46 -5.92
CA MET A 126 -6.45 6.93 -7.04
C MET A 126 -7.90 6.86 -6.63
N ASP A 127 -8.58 7.99 -6.76
CA ASP A 127 -10.01 8.00 -6.57
C ASP A 127 -10.69 7.22 -7.70
N MET A 128 -11.59 6.30 -7.36
CA MET A 128 -12.40 5.55 -8.34
C MET A 128 -13.49 6.43 -8.99
N ARG A 129 -13.26 7.74 -9.10
CA ARG A 129 -14.25 8.76 -9.44
C ARG A 129 -14.48 9.02 -10.93
N HIS A 130 -13.83 8.30 -11.84
CA HIS A 130 -14.12 8.42 -13.29
C HIS A 130 -14.99 7.27 -13.81
N GLY A 131 -16.22 7.20 -13.26
CA GLY A 131 -17.32 6.43 -13.83
C GLY A 131 -18.18 5.69 -12.80
N MET A 132 -19.12 6.41 -12.17
CA MET A 132 -20.24 5.88 -11.34
C MET A 132 -19.88 5.14 -10.04
N VAL A 133 -19.83 5.85 -8.91
CA VAL A 133 -20.70 5.69 -7.70
C VAL A 133 -20.23 6.73 -6.66
N PRO A 134 -21.11 7.59 -6.12
CA PRO A 134 -20.73 8.58 -5.12
C PRO A 134 -20.91 8.04 -3.70
N TYR A 135 -20.10 7.10 -3.22
CA TYR A 135 -20.10 6.76 -1.79
C TYR A 135 -18.78 6.10 -1.40
N LEU A 136 -17.85 6.89 -0.84
CA LEU A 136 -17.06 6.52 0.33
C LEU A 136 -16.56 7.82 0.96
N LYS A 137 -17.17 8.20 2.09
CA LYS A 137 -16.53 9.09 3.07
C LYS A 137 -15.36 8.38 3.78
N GLU A 138 -15.12 7.10 3.49
CA GLU A 138 -14.15 6.26 4.20
C GLU A 138 -13.11 5.67 3.25
N THR A 139 -11.92 6.26 3.26
CA THR A 139 -10.73 5.90 2.48
C THR A 139 -10.03 4.65 3.03
N LEU A 140 -10.77 3.58 3.33
CA LEU A 140 -10.18 2.34 3.85
C LEU A 140 -9.69 1.48 2.68
N GLU A 141 -8.43 1.08 2.74
CA GLU A 141 -7.73 0.43 1.64
C GLU A 141 -7.30 -1.00 2.01
N VAL A 142 -6.96 -1.22 3.27
CA VAL A 142 -6.40 -2.48 3.76
C VAL A 142 -7.06 -2.90 5.07
N TRP A 143 -7.08 -4.20 5.30
CA TRP A 143 -7.49 -4.83 6.55
C TRP A 143 -6.52 -5.93 6.98
N PHE A 144 -6.46 -6.19 8.28
CA PHE A 144 -5.75 -7.32 8.87
C PHE A 144 -6.40 -7.71 10.21
N GLN A 145 -6.07 -8.89 10.70
CA GLN A 145 -6.48 -9.34 12.02
C GLN A 145 -5.38 -9.07 13.03
N ILE A 146 -5.75 -8.51 14.17
CA ILE A 146 -4.93 -8.44 15.38
C ILE A 146 -5.50 -9.47 16.35
N GLU A 147 -4.66 -10.37 16.83
CA GLU A 147 -4.95 -11.27 17.94
C GLU A 147 -4.18 -10.78 19.17
N MET A 148 -4.90 -10.44 20.23
CA MET A 148 -4.30 -9.97 21.48
C MET A 148 -3.83 -11.16 22.31
N GLU A 149 -2.57 -11.15 22.73
CA GLU A 149 -2.06 -12.13 23.69
C GLU A 149 -2.34 -11.65 25.12
N LYS A 150 -2.56 -12.59 26.04
CA LYS A 150 -2.93 -12.33 27.44
C LYS A 150 -1.73 -11.99 28.30
#